data_AF-A0A3S4DK37-F1
#
_entry.id   AF-A0A3S4DK37-F1
#
_cell.length_a   1.000
_cell.length_b   1.000
_cell.length_c   1.000
_cell.angle_alpha   90.00
_cell.angle_beta   90.00
_cell.angle_gamma   90.00
#
_symmetry.space_group_name_H-M   'P 1'
#
loop_
_entity.id
_entity.type
_entity.pdbx_description
1 polymer ?
#
loop_
_entity_poly.entity_id
_entity_poly.type
_entity_poly.pdbx_seq_one_letter_code
_entity_poly.pdbx_strand_id
1 'polypeptide(L)'
;MNHRSTTLPAQTDDRQRMVDLLLSLAPQEGYNLTPLPDVRFLRSNRPLASTPVLYDPGIVIVCQGSKRGYFGGQTYCYDQQHYLAVSVPVPFVMETDASPARPLLAIYLHLDFQLAADLMLQIDRQGAPLLRS
;
A
#
# COMPACT_ATOMS: atom_id res chain seq x y z
N MET A 1 -8.40 32.22 -6.19
CA MET A 1 -7.27 32.29 -7.14
C MET A 1 -6.66 30.90 -7.19
N ASN A 2 -6.90 30.14 -8.27
CA ASN A 2 -6.63 28.70 -8.31
C ASN A 2 -5.16 28.42 -8.61
N HIS A 3 -4.45 27.77 -7.69
CA HIS A 3 -3.14 27.17 -7.94
C HIS A 3 -3.33 25.94 -8.85
N ARG A 4 -3.07 26.09 -10.15
CA ARG A 4 -2.94 24.98 -11.08
C ARG A 4 -1.61 24.27 -10.81
N SER A 5 -1.66 23.09 -10.20
CA SER A 5 -0.49 22.20 -10.10
C SER A 5 -0.21 21.58 -11.47
N THR A 6 0.82 22.08 -12.15
CA THR A 6 1.38 21.52 -13.38
C THR A 6 2.13 20.23 -13.03
N THR A 7 1.55 19.06 -13.31
CA THR A 7 2.25 17.77 -13.19
C THR A 7 3.23 17.63 -14.35
N LEU A 8 4.52 17.36 -14.07
CA LEU A 8 5.56 17.22 -15.09
C LEU A 8 5.38 15.93 -15.94
N PRO A 9 5.73 15.94 -17.24
CA PRO A 9 5.54 14.81 -18.16
C PRO A 9 6.26 13.50 -17.72
N ALA A 10 7.38 13.58 -17.01
CA ALA A 10 8.13 12.41 -16.54
C ALA A 10 7.38 11.56 -15.49
N GLN A 11 6.58 12.19 -14.62
CA GLN A 11 5.83 11.47 -13.57
C GLN A 11 4.72 10.57 -14.13
N THR A 12 4.24 10.85 -15.34
CA THR A 12 3.17 10.07 -15.97
C THR A 12 3.72 8.77 -16.57
N ASP A 13 4.95 8.83 -17.12
CA ASP A 13 5.63 7.68 -17.73
C ASP A 13 6.04 6.64 -16.67
N ASP A 14 6.62 7.09 -15.55
CA ASP A 14 7.00 6.21 -14.43
C ASP A 14 5.78 5.50 -13.83
N ARG A 15 4.65 6.19 -13.72
CA ARG A 15 3.40 5.61 -13.22
C ARG A 15 2.85 4.55 -14.17
N GLN A 16 2.83 4.83 -15.47
CA GLN A 16 2.35 3.85 -16.45
C GLN A 16 3.23 2.60 -16.45
N ARG A 17 4.54 2.79 -16.38
CA ARG A 17 5.50 1.69 -16.25
C ARG A 17 5.25 0.86 -14.99
N MET A 18 4.96 1.50 -13.85
CA MET A 18 4.61 0.80 -12.61
C MET A 18 3.34 -0.05 -12.76
N VAL A 19 2.32 0.50 -13.44
CA VAL A 19 1.08 -0.22 -13.74
C VAL A 19 1.35 -1.45 -14.61
N ASP A 20 2.12 -1.29 -15.69
CA ASP A 20 2.43 -2.39 -16.62
C ASP A 20 3.21 -3.51 -15.91
N LEU A 21 4.18 -3.15 -15.06
CA LEU A 21 4.91 -4.11 -14.23
C LEU A 21 3.96 -4.84 -13.28
N LEU A 22 3.09 -4.13 -12.57
CA LEU A 22 2.15 -4.78 -11.65
C LEU A 22 1.13 -5.66 -12.36
N LEU A 23 0.70 -5.31 -13.57
CA LEU A 23 -0.15 -6.20 -14.38
C LEU A 23 0.56 -7.51 -14.73
N SER A 24 1.87 -7.45 -15.01
CA SER A 24 2.68 -8.66 -15.28
C SER A 24 2.92 -9.50 -14.02
N LEU A 25 3.10 -8.84 -12.86
CA LEU A 25 3.41 -9.48 -11.59
C LEU A 25 2.16 -9.95 -10.82
N ALA A 26 0.98 -9.42 -11.15
CA ALA A 26 -0.31 -9.78 -10.58
C ALA A 26 -1.27 -10.34 -11.65
N PRO A 27 -1.00 -11.54 -12.19
CA PRO A 27 -1.83 -12.13 -13.25
C PRO A 27 -3.25 -12.48 -12.78
N GLN A 28 -3.47 -12.74 -11.48
CA GLN A 28 -4.75 -13.18 -10.93
C GLN A 28 -5.44 -12.06 -10.12
N GLU A 29 -6.78 -12.10 -10.02
CA GLU A 29 -7.50 -11.28 -9.03
C GLU A 29 -7.19 -11.74 -7.59
N GLY A 30 -7.18 -10.80 -6.65
CA GLY A 30 -6.79 -11.02 -5.27
C GLY A 30 -5.29 -10.86 -5.04
N TYR A 31 -4.78 -11.52 -4.00
CA TYR A 31 -3.36 -11.47 -3.65
C TYR A 31 -2.54 -12.42 -4.53
N ASN A 32 -1.50 -11.87 -5.13
CA ASN A 32 -0.48 -12.58 -5.87
C ASN A 32 0.79 -12.58 -5.00
N LEU A 33 1.24 -13.77 -4.62
CA LEU A 33 2.43 -13.95 -3.80
C LEU A 33 3.70 -13.68 -4.62
N THR A 34 4.76 -13.28 -3.93
CA THR A 34 6.06 -13.09 -4.54
C THR A 34 7.09 -14.02 -3.89
N PRO A 35 8.30 -14.17 -4.46
CA PRO A 35 9.39 -14.87 -3.79
C PRO A 35 9.81 -14.22 -2.46
N LEU A 36 9.41 -12.96 -2.22
CA LEU A 36 9.59 -12.28 -0.95
C LEU A 36 8.33 -12.53 -0.09
N PRO A 37 8.43 -13.25 1.04
CA PRO A 37 7.26 -13.64 1.83
C PRO A 37 6.44 -12.44 2.33
N ASP A 38 7.13 -11.32 2.60
CA ASP A 38 6.53 -10.10 3.13
C ASP A 38 6.01 -9.15 2.04
N VAL A 39 6.14 -9.52 0.75
CA VAL A 39 5.67 -8.69 -0.36
C VAL A 39 4.60 -9.43 -1.13
N ARG A 40 3.45 -8.78 -1.28
CA ARG A 40 2.31 -9.30 -2.05
C ARG A 40 1.79 -8.23 -3.01
N PHE A 41 1.37 -8.63 -4.19
CA PHE A 41 0.65 -7.75 -5.12
C PHE A 41 -0.85 -8.01 -5.02
N LEU A 42 -1.64 -6.95 -5.02
CA LEU A 42 -3.09 -7.04 -4.98
C LEU A 42 -3.67 -6.50 -6.29
N ARG A 43 -4.54 -7.30 -6.91
CA ARG A 43 -5.31 -6.89 -8.09
C ARG A 43 -6.80 -7.04 -7.85
N SER A 44 -7.58 -6.03 -8.21
CA SER A 44 -9.04 -6.14 -8.33
C SER A 44 -9.48 -5.59 -9.67
N ASN A 45 -10.18 -6.37 -10.48
CA ASN A 45 -10.72 -5.94 -11.76
C ASN A 45 -12.18 -5.46 -11.62
N ARG A 46 -12.73 -5.47 -10.41
CA ARG A 46 -14.10 -5.07 -10.11
C ARG A 46 -14.18 -4.28 -8.81
N PRO A 47 -15.26 -3.50 -8.62
CA PRO A 47 -15.53 -2.89 -7.34
C PRO A 47 -15.69 -3.98 -6.27
N LEU A 48 -15.14 -3.73 -5.10
CA LEU A 48 -15.42 -4.53 -3.91
C LEU A 48 -16.21 -3.65 -2.95
N ALA A 49 -17.44 -4.06 -2.66
CA ALA A 49 -18.30 -3.38 -1.71
C ALA A 49 -18.11 -4.01 -0.32
N SER A 50 -17.88 -3.16 0.68
CA SER A 50 -18.00 -3.50 2.11
C SER A 50 -17.39 -4.86 2.51
N THR A 51 -16.12 -5.08 2.18
CA THR A 51 -15.40 -6.31 2.52
C THR A 51 -14.71 -6.16 3.87
N PRO A 52 -15.04 -6.96 4.90
CA PRO A 52 -14.29 -6.96 6.14
C PRO A 52 -12.89 -7.55 5.93
N VAL A 53 -11.88 -6.85 6.39
CA VAL A 53 -10.47 -7.25 6.28
C VAL A 53 -9.78 -6.99 7.61
N LEU A 54 -9.10 -7.99 8.16
CA LEU A 54 -8.14 -7.78 9.24
C LEU A 54 -6.80 -7.44 8.59
N TYR A 55 -6.31 -6.22 8.78
CA TYR A 55 -4.99 -5.83 8.28
C TYR A 55 -3.94 -6.20 9.31
N ASP A 56 -3.03 -7.10 8.93
CA ASP A 56 -1.77 -7.28 9.65
C ASP A 56 -0.89 -6.04 9.51
N PRO A 57 0.01 -5.80 10.48
CA PRO A 57 0.92 -4.68 10.41
C PRO A 57 1.72 -4.67 9.10
N GLY A 58 1.77 -3.50 8.46
CA GLY A 58 2.25 -3.41 7.10
C GLY A 58 1.94 -2.07 6.43
N ILE A 59 2.37 -1.94 5.17
CA ILE A 59 2.13 -0.79 4.32
C ILE A 59 1.40 -1.25 3.05
N VAL A 60 0.30 -0.58 2.72
CA VAL A 60 -0.41 -0.74 1.45
C VAL A 60 -0.12 0.48 0.57
N ILE A 61 0.46 0.25 -0.60
CA ILE A 61 0.71 1.28 -1.61
C ILE A 61 -0.21 1.03 -2.78
N VAL A 62 -1.09 1.97 -3.11
CA VAL A 62 -1.96 1.87 -4.30
C VAL A 62 -1.25 2.49 -5.49
N CYS A 63 -1.05 1.72 -6.55
CA CYS A 63 -0.42 2.19 -7.78
C CYS A 63 -1.46 2.52 -8.86
N GLN A 64 -2.65 1.91 -8.79
CA GLN A 64 -3.81 2.25 -9.62
C GLN A 64 -5.12 1.99 -8.90
N GLY A 65 -6.13 2.82 -9.19
CA GLY A 65 -7.43 2.78 -8.53
C GLY A 65 -7.42 3.54 -7.20
N SER A 66 -8.41 3.27 -6.37
CA SER A 66 -8.55 3.84 -5.03
C SER A 66 -9.21 2.86 -4.08
N LYS A 67 -8.88 3.00 -2.79
CA LYS A 67 -9.52 2.28 -1.70
C LYS A 67 -10.06 3.24 -0.66
N ARG A 68 -11.12 2.81 0.00
CA ARG A 68 -11.68 3.45 1.20
C ARG A 68 -11.73 2.41 2.31
N GLY A 69 -11.08 2.69 3.44
CA GLY A 69 -11.18 1.89 4.65
C GLY A 69 -12.02 2.60 5.69
N TYR A 70 -12.89 1.87 6.39
CA TYR A 70 -13.71 2.40 7.48
C TYR A 70 -13.29 1.75 8.79
N PHE A 71 -12.90 2.57 9.76
CA PHE A 71 -12.49 2.13 11.10
C PHE A 71 -12.74 3.22 12.14
N GLY A 72 -13.33 2.87 13.29
CA GLY A 72 -13.57 3.81 14.38
C GLY A 72 -14.44 5.01 14.01
N GLY A 73 -15.38 4.84 13.06
CA GLY A 73 -16.21 5.93 12.54
C GLY A 73 -15.49 6.90 11.60
N GLN A 74 -14.22 6.64 11.27
CA GLN A 74 -13.43 7.42 10.32
C GLN A 74 -13.32 6.70 8.98
N THR A 75 -13.17 7.49 7.91
CA THR A 75 -12.92 6.99 6.55
C THR A 75 -11.50 7.33 6.13
N TYR A 76 -10.76 6.32 5.70
CA TYR A 76 -9.39 6.40 5.24
C TYR A 76 -9.36 6.15 3.73
N CYS A 77 -9.27 7.22 2.95
CA CYS A 77 -9.11 7.13 1.50
C CYS A 77 -7.63 7.03 1.16
N TYR A 78 -7.25 6.04 0.36
CA TYR A 78 -5.90 5.95 -0.18
C TYR A 78 -5.91 5.53 -1.64
N ASP A 79 -5.18 6.27 -2.44
CA ASP A 79 -5.12 6.19 -3.90
C ASP A 79 -3.66 6.30 -4.36
N GLN A 80 -3.43 6.61 -5.63
CA GLN A 80 -2.09 6.73 -6.21
C GLN A 80 -1.17 7.74 -5.53
N GLN A 81 -1.70 8.62 -4.68
CA GLN A 81 -0.95 9.65 -3.98
C GLN A 81 -0.80 9.37 -2.47
N HIS A 82 -1.44 8.32 -1.96
CA HIS A 82 -1.52 8.04 -0.54
C HIS A 82 -1.27 6.55 -0.25
N TYR A 83 -0.61 6.27 0.87
CA TYR A 83 -0.44 4.90 1.36
C TYR A 83 -1.18 4.71 2.69
N LEU A 84 -1.55 3.47 3.00
CA LEU A 84 -2.07 3.09 4.30
C LEU A 84 -0.96 2.38 5.07
N ALA A 85 -0.58 2.90 6.24
CA ALA A 85 0.32 2.22 7.17
C ALA A 85 -0.45 1.72 8.39
N VAL A 86 -0.22 0.47 8.76
CA VAL A 86 -0.88 -0.21 9.87
C VAL A 86 0.21 -0.73 10.80
N SER A 87 0.18 -0.37 12.08
CA SER A 87 1.17 -0.77 13.08
C SER A 87 0.70 -1.89 14.01
N VAL A 88 -0.62 -2.09 14.10
CA VAL A 88 -1.24 -3.13 14.92
C VAL A 88 -2.40 -3.77 14.15
N PRO A 89 -2.73 -5.06 14.38
CA PRO A 89 -3.85 -5.69 13.72
C PRO A 89 -5.15 -4.92 13.96
N VAL A 90 -5.79 -4.44 12.90
CA VAL A 90 -7.05 -3.67 13.00
C VAL A 90 -8.08 -4.17 11.99
N PRO A 91 -9.34 -4.34 12.40
CA PRO A 91 -10.42 -4.70 11.50
C PRO A 91 -10.89 -3.48 10.72
N PHE A 92 -10.78 -3.54 9.39
CA PHE A 92 -11.35 -2.55 8.49
C PHE A 92 -12.55 -3.13 7.76
N VAL A 93 -13.52 -2.27 7.45
CA VAL A 93 -14.41 -2.51 6.31
C VAL A 93 -13.82 -1.77 5.13
N MET A 94 -13.69 -2.45 3.99
CA MET A 94 -13.00 -1.92 2.82
C MET A 94 -13.94 -1.80 1.63
N GLU A 95 -13.80 -0.70 0.91
CA GLU A 95 -14.31 -0.52 -0.43
C GLU A 95 -13.17 -0.30 -1.43
N THR A 96 -13.39 -0.70 -2.66
CA THR A 96 -12.46 -0.51 -3.77
C THR A 96 -13.21 -0.05 -5.00
N ASP A 97 -12.74 1.02 -5.62
CA ASP A 97 -13.19 1.44 -6.94
C ASP A 97 -12.22 0.89 -8.00
N ALA A 98 -12.71 -0.04 -8.82
CA ALA A 98 -11.92 -0.66 -9.88
C ALA A 98 -12.79 -1.15 -11.03
N SER A 99 -12.20 -1.30 -12.20
CA SER A 99 -12.84 -1.91 -13.37
C SER A 99 -11.84 -2.75 -14.17
N PRO A 100 -12.29 -3.58 -15.14
CA PRO A 100 -11.35 -4.36 -15.94
C PRO A 100 -10.42 -3.49 -16.79
N ALA A 101 -10.90 -2.32 -17.24
CA ALA A 101 -10.12 -1.36 -18.03
C ALA A 101 -9.15 -0.55 -17.15
N ARG A 102 -9.45 -0.40 -15.86
CA ARG A 102 -8.62 0.30 -14.89
C ARG A 102 -8.66 -0.45 -13.56
N PRO A 103 -7.94 -1.59 -13.45
CA PRO A 103 -7.98 -2.40 -12.25
C PRO A 103 -7.33 -1.66 -11.08
N LEU A 104 -7.76 -2.00 -9.87
CA LEU A 104 -6.98 -1.65 -8.69
C LEU A 104 -5.71 -2.50 -8.69
N LEU A 105 -4.57 -1.84 -8.53
CA LEU A 105 -3.26 -2.46 -8.38
C LEU A 105 -2.60 -1.86 -7.14
N ALA A 106 -2.18 -2.73 -6.22
CA ALA A 106 -1.53 -2.31 -4.99
C ALA A 106 -0.41 -3.27 -4.58
N ILE A 107 0.53 -2.76 -3.80
CA ILE A 107 1.60 -3.51 -3.16
C ILE A 107 1.28 -3.55 -1.67
N TYR A 108 1.31 -4.74 -1.08
CA TYR A 108 1.28 -4.94 0.35
C TYR A 108 2.65 -5.37 0.84
N LEU A 109 3.20 -4.61 1.77
CA LEU A 109 4.44 -4.90 2.49
C LEU A 109 4.06 -5.28 3.92
N HIS A 110 4.26 -6.53 4.30
CA HIS A 110 4.14 -6.95 5.68
C HIS A 110 5.31 -6.38 6.49
N LEU A 111 5.04 -5.96 7.72
CA LEU A 111 6.07 -5.49 8.64
C LEU A 111 6.09 -6.38 9.87
N ASP A 112 7.21 -7.09 10.04
CA ASP A 112 7.51 -7.80 11.27
C ASP A 112 8.07 -6.81 12.31
N PHE A 113 7.19 -6.33 13.17
CA PHE A 113 7.56 -5.42 14.25
C PHE A 113 8.38 -6.08 15.36
N GLN A 114 8.34 -7.42 15.49
CA GLN A 114 9.23 -8.12 16.42
C GLN A 114 10.66 -8.08 15.91
N LEU A 115 10.86 -8.39 14.63
CA LEU A 115 12.16 -8.23 13.98
C LEU A 115 12.63 -6.77 14.03
N ALA A 116 11.74 -5.81 13.78
CA ALA A 116 12.11 -4.39 13.88
C ALA A 116 12.55 -3.99 15.30
N ALA A 117 11.86 -4.47 16.33
CA ALA A 117 12.22 -4.23 17.73
C ALA A 117 13.56 -4.87 18.09
N ASP A 118 13.80 -6.11 17.65
CA ASP A 118 15.07 -6.81 17.85
C ASP A 118 16.24 -6.09 17.16
N LEU A 119 16.03 -5.61 15.93
CA LEU A 119 17.01 -4.81 15.21
C LEU A 119 17.29 -3.47 15.91
N MET A 120 16.26 -2.79 16.43
CA MET A 120 16.45 -1.57 17.22
C MET A 120 17.32 -1.81 18.45
N LEU A 121 17.07 -2.91 19.17
CA LEU A 121 17.89 -3.31 20.32
C LEU A 121 19.33 -3.65 19.90
N GLN A 122 19.53 -4.27 18.73
CA GLN A 122 20.87 -4.56 18.21
C GLN A 122 21.62 -3.29 17.78
N ILE A 123 20.95 -2.33 17.13
CA ILE A 123 21.53 -1.05 16.71
C ILE A 123 21.92 -0.22 17.94
N ASP A 124 21.06 -0.19 18.97
CA ASP A 124 21.35 0.49 20.24
C ASP A 124 22.58 -0.13 20.94
N ARG A 125 22.69 -1.47 20.93
CA ARG A 125 23.86 -2.19 21.45
C ARG A 125 25.15 -1.96 20.64
N GLN A 126 25.05 -1.61 19.37
CA GLN A 126 26.21 -1.34 18.50
C GLN A 126 26.64 0.13 18.49
N GLY A 127 25.95 1.02 19.20
CA GLY A 127 26.39 2.41 19.38
C GLY A 127 26.49 3.19 18.08
N ALA A 128 25.41 3.28 17.30
CA ALA A 128 25.29 4.39 16.36
C ALA A 128 25.26 5.69 17.18
N PRO A 129 26.16 6.67 16.95
CA PRO A 129 26.13 7.91 17.68
C PRO A 129 24.79 8.58 17.36
N LEU A 130 23.95 8.71 18.38
CA LEU A 130 22.77 9.55 18.34
C LEU A 130 23.23 10.92 17.85
N LEU A 131 22.89 11.27 16.61
CA LEU A 131 23.11 12.59 16.04
C LEU A 131 22.38 13.59 16.94
N ARG A 132 23.15 14.20 17.85
CA ARG A 132 22.76 15.35 18.64
C ARG A 132 22.94 16.58 17.76
N SER A 133 21.83 17.15 17.28
CA SER A 133 21.44 18.57 17.31
C SER A 133 20.40 18.86 16.25
#